data_AF-A0A924I1L9-F1
#
_entry.id   AF-A0A924I1L9-F1
#
_cell.length_a   1.000
_cell.length_b   1.000
_cell.length_c   1.000
_cell.angle_alpha   90.00
_cell.angle_beta   90.00
_cell.angle_gamma   90.00
#
_symmetry.space_group_name_H-M   'P 1'
#
loop_
_entity.id
_entity.type
_entity.pdbx_description
1 polymer ?
#
loop_
_entity_poly.entity_id
_entity_poly.type
_entity_poly.pdbx_seq_one_letter_code
_entity_poly.pdbx_strand_id
1 'polypeptide(L)'
;MAPSPNAVATTAGAVSELAVPDAAPGRFSVRVGDFSGPFDLLLSLISKHELDLNDISLSKVTDEFISYLRGLDSTADLDEATEFLVVAATLLDLKVAGLLPQGELVDTEGAALLEARDLLFARLLQYRAFKEASAWVGEKLRAESTRRARSVALEEKYRAQLPELRWTLSAADFAAIAELAFTPKELPTIALDHLHAPLVSVR
;
A
#
# COMPACT_ATOMS: atom_id res chain seq x y z
N MET A 1 -49.34 -50.99 -2.47
CA MET A 1 -49.96 -49.85 -3.17
C MET A 1 -48.97 -48.71 -3.12
N ALA A 2 -48.53 -48.23 -4.29
CA ALA A 2 -47.51 -47.20 -4.54
C ALA A 2 -47.90 -45.83 -3.94
N PRO A 3 -47.03 -44.78 -3.87
CA PRO A 3 -45.82 -44.62 -4.70
C PRO A 3 -44.56 -43.98 -4.04
N SER A 4 -43.39 -44.21 -4.66
CA SER A 4 -42.23 -43.27 -4.70
C SER A 4 -42.60 -42.02 -5.54
N PRO A 5 -41.95 -40.83 -5.51
CA PRO A 5 -40.51 -40.54 -5.53
C PRO A 5 -40.13 -39.38 -4.54
N ASN A 6 -38.91 -38.91 -4.32
CA ASN A 6 -37.96 -38.35 -5.26
C ASN A 6 -36.63 -38.02 -4.56
N ALA A 7 -35.56 -38.05 -5.36
CA ALA A 7 -34.18 -37.78 -4.97
C ALA A 7 -33.97 -36.35 -4.43
N VAL A 8 -33.13 -36.22 -3.39
CA VAL A 8 -32.38 -34.97 -3.16
C VAL A 8 -30.91 -35.32 -3.28
N ALA A 9 -30.33 -34.73 -4.31
CA ALA A 9 -28.99 -34.95 -4.79
C ALA A 9 -27.93 -34.62 -3.72
N THR A 10 -26.94 -35.51 -3.65
CA THR A 10 -25.59 -35.17 -3.22
C THR A 10 -25.01 -34.16 -4.22
N THR A 11 -24.80 -32.93 -3.79
CA THR A 11 -23.91 -31.99 -4.47
C THR A 11 -22.69 -31.76 -3.59
N ALA A 12 -21.67 -32.58 -3.84
CA ALA A 12 -20.29 -32.21 -3.57
C ALA A 12 -19.95 -30.97 -4.41
N GLY A 13 -20.16 -29.80 -3.83
CA GLY A 13 -19.79 -28.52 -4.40
C GLY A 13 -18.30 -28.30 -4.20
N ALA A 14 -17.58 -28.28 -5.33
CA ALA A 14 -16.16 -28.06 -5.45
C ALA A 14 -15.65 -26.89 -4.59
N VAL A 15 -14.51 -27.12 -3.96
CA VAL A 15 -13.60 -26.08 -3.47
C VAL A 15 -13.16 -25.24 -4.67
N SER A 16 -13.92 -24.18 -4.96
CA SER A 16 -13.46 -23.12 -5.83
C SER A 16 -12.38 -22.37 -5.09
N GLU A 17 -11.15 -22.64 -5.51
CA GLU A 17 -9.95 -21.85 -5.27
C GLU A 17 -10.31 -20.36 -5.40
N LEU A 18 -10.32 -19.66 -4.27
CA LEU A 18 -10.43 -18.20 -4.22
C LEU A 18 -9.09 -17.66 -4.73
N ALA A 19 -8.92 -17.70 -6.06
CA ALA A 19 -8.03 -16.80 -6.74
C ALA A 19 -8.43 -15.38 -6.31
N VAL A 20 -7.50 -14.69 -5.66
CA VAL A 20 -7.62 -13.27 -5.35
C VAL A 20 -7.98 -12.58 -6.66
N PRO A 21 -9.19 -12.01 -6.82
CA PRO A 21 -9.51 -11.31 -8.04
C PRO A 21 -8.53 -10.14 -8.15
N ASP A 22 -7.90 -10.09 -9.31
CA ASP A 22 -7.04 -9.00 -9.75
C ASP A 22 -7.70 -7.65 -9.45
N ALA A 23 -6.86 -6.69 -9.12
CA ALA A 23 -7.21 -5.39 -8.60
C ALA A 23 -8.41 -4.76 -9.35
N ALA A 24 -9.32 -4.16 -8.57
CA ALA A 24 -10.43 -3.38 -9.11
C ALA A 24 -9.94 -2.39 -10.20
N PRO A 25 -10.67 -2.24 -11.33
CA PRO A 25 -10.31 -1.33 -12.41
C PRO A 25 -10.52 0.10 -11.91
N GLY A 26 -9.44 0.71 -11.44
CA GLY A 26 -9.46 2.02 -10.77
C GLY A 26 -8.27 2.27 -9.86
N ARG A 27 -7.44 1.25 -9.57
CA ARG A 27 -6.13 1.47 -8.95
C ARG A 27 -5.07 1.60 -10.04
N PHE A 28 -4.54 2.81 -10.20
CA PHE A 28 -3.35 3.09 -11.00
C PHE A 28 -2.14 2.40 -10.35
N SER A 29 -1.89 1.13 -10.69
CA SER A 29 -0.62 0.49 -10.39
C SER A 29 0.28 0.61 -11.61
N VAL A 30 1.15 1.61 -11.63
CA VAL A 30 2.14 1.76 -12.70
C VAL A 30 3.20 0.70 -12.48
N ARG A 31 3.23 -0.31 -13.35
CA ARG A 31 4.26 -1.36 -13.34
C ARG A 31 5.16 -1.16 -14.55
N VAL A 32 6.43 -0.85 -14.31
CA VAL A 32 7.44 -0.75 -15.37
C VAL A 32 8.40 -1.93 -15.20
N GLY A 33 8.24 -2.94 -16.05
CA GLY A 33 8.90 -4.24 -15.86
C GLY A 33 8.45 -4.92 -14.57
N ASP A 34 9.41 -5.26 -13.69
CA ASP A 34 9.16 -5.91 -12.40
C ASP A 34 8.90 -4.92 -11.24
N PHE A 35 8.97 -3.60 -11.49
CA PHE A 35 8.89 -2.57 -10.44
C PHE A 35 7.51 -1.91 -10.39
N SER A 36 7.01 -1.68 -9.18
CA SER A 36 5.69 -1.07 -8.94
C SER A 36 5.70 0.46 -8.89
N GLY A 37 6.80 1.11 -9.32
CA GLY A 37 6.95 2.57 -9.34
C GLY A 37 8.41 3.03 -9.29
N PRO A 38 8.69 4.35 -9.41
CA PRO A 38 10.06 4.88 -9.48
C PRO A 38 10.84 4.72 -8.18
N PHE A 39 10.18 4.86 -7.03
CA PHE A 39 10.81 4.67 -5.72
C PHE A 39 11.22 3.22 -5.46
N ASP A 40 10.51 2.26 -6.06
CA ASP A 40 10.86 0.84 -5.96
C ASP A 40 12.15 0.52 -6.74
N LEU A 41 12.24 1.04 -7.96
CA LEU A 41 13.45 0.98 -8.76
C LEU A 41 14.62 1.64 -8.02
N LEU A 42 14.43 2.86 -7.49
CA LEU A 42 15.48 3.56 -6.73
C LEU A 42 15.94 2.78 -5.50
N LEU A 43 15.02 2.20 -4.72
CA LEU A 43 15.39 1.35 -3.58
C LEU A 43 16.21 0.15 -4.03
N SER A 44 15.87 -0.47 -5.17
CA SER A 44 16.62 -1.61 -5.70
C SER A 44 18.04 -1.23 -6.13
N LEU A 45 18.22 -0.05 -6.73
CA LEU A 45 19.53 0.47 -7.14
C LEU A 45 20.37 0.85 -5.93
N ILE A 46 19.78 1.57 -4.96
CA ILE A 46 20.46 1.97 -3.72
C ILE A 46 20.88 0.75 -2.89
N SER A 47 20.05 -0.30 -2.86
CA SER A 47 20.38 -1.54 -2.15
C SER A 47 21.57 -2.28 -2.77
N LYS A 48 21.82 -2.13 -4.09
CA LYS A 48 22.98 -2.73 -4.77
C LYS A 48 24.30 -2.01 -4.45
N HIS A 49 24.24 -0.71 -4.16
CA HIS A 49 25.42 0.12 -3.85
C HIS A 49 25.66 0.31 -2.34
N GLU A 50 25.15 -0.61 -1.52
CA GLU A 50 25.43 -0.69 -0.07
C GLU A 50 25.21 0.60 0.74
N LEU A 51 24.18 1.41 0.42
CA LEU A 51 23.71 2.52 1.26
C LEU A 51 24.78 3.55 1.70
N ASP A 52 25.90 3.70 0.98
CA ASP A 52 26.79 4.84 1.20
C ASP A 52 26.12 6.09 0.61
N LEU A 53 25.25 6.73 1.39
CA LEU A 53 24.42 7.89 1.04
C LEU A 53 25.22 9.20 0.93
N ASN A 54 26.35 9.18 0.20
CA ASN A 54 27.18 10.34 -0.09
C ASN A 54 26.89 10.88 -1.51
N ASP A 55 27.26 12.13 -1.82
CA ASP A 55 26.99 12.77 -3.12
C ASP A 55 27.51 11.96 -4.33
N ILE A 56 28.60 11.20 -4.15
CA ILE A 56 29.19 10.33 -5.18
C ILE A 56 28.27 9.13 -5.52
N SER A 57 27.45 8.68 -4.57
CA SER A 57 26.51 7.57 -4.74
C SER A 57 25.25 8.00 -5.49
N LEU A 58 24.75 9.22 -5.22
CA LEU A 58 23.58 9.76 -5.92
C LEU A 58 23.82 9.87 -7.43
N SER A 59 24.99 10.37 -7.85
CA SER A 59 25.35 10.49 -9.26
C SER A 59 25.33 9.14 -10.01
N LYS A 60 25.84 8.07 -9.36
CA LYS A 60 25.84 6.71 -9.91
C LYS A 60 24.43 6.13 -10.01
N VAL A 61 23.63 6.29 -8.96
CA VAL A 61 22.23 5.84 -8.94
C VAL A 61 21.43 6.55 -10.01
N THR A 62 21.64 7.87 -10.20
CA THR A 62 21.01 8.64 -11.28
C THR A 62 21.38 8.08 -12.64
N ASP A 63 22.67 7.76 -12.89
CA ASP A 63 23.09 7.20 -14.18
C ASP A 63 22.44 5.84 -14.46
N GLU A 64 22.36 4.97 -13.46
CA GLU A 64 21.71 3.67 -13.58
C GLU A 64 20.19 3.80 -13.78
N PHE A 65 19.54 4.73 -13.07
CA PHE A 65 18.12 5.01 -13.23
C PHE A 65 17.79 5.49 -14.65
N ILE A 66 18.57 6.43 -15.18
CA ILE A 66 18.39 6.92 -16.56
C ILE A 66 18.76 5.83 -17.58
N SER A 67 19.77 5.00 -17.29
CA SER A 67 20.11 3.86 -18.15
C SER A 67 18.98 2.84 -18.22
N TYR A 68 18.33 2.53 -17.09
CA TYR A 68 17.16 1.66 -17.06
C TYR A 68 16.02 2.24 -17.89
N LEU A 69 15.73 3.54 -17.72
CA LEU A 69 14.69 4.22 -18.49
C LEU A 69 14.97 4.22 -20.00
N ARG A 70 16.23 4.37 -20.41
CA ARG A 70 16.62 4.32 -21.82
C ARG A 70 16.52 2.92 -22.45
N GLY A 71 16.58 1.86 -21.63
CA GLY A 71 16.40 0.49 -22.09
C GLY A 71 14.93 0.04 -22.20
N LEU A 72 13.98 0.91 -21.82
CA LEU A 72 12.56 0.68 -22.03
C LEU A 72 12.20 1.13 -23.46
N ASP A 73 12.21 0.17 -24.39
CA ASP A 73 12.06 0.40 -25.83
C ASP A 73 10.62 0.72 -26.30
N SER A 74 9.63 0.80 -25.40
CA SER A 74 8.22 1.05 -25.74
C SER A 74 7.73 2.41 -25.25
N THR A 75 7.41 3.32 -26.17
CA THR A 75 6.74 4.61 -25.87
C THR A 75 5.42 4.44 -25.11
N ALA A 76 4.76 3.29 -25.25
CA ALA A 76 3.52 2.95 -24.56
C ALA A 76 3.70 2.74 -23.04
N ASP A 77 4.86 2.25 -22.58
CA ASP A 77 5.15 2.07 -21.16
C ASP A 77 5.57 3.39 -20.49
N LEU A 78 6.08 4.33 -21.30
CA LEU A 78 6.56 5.63 -20.83
C LEU A 78 5.41 6.64 -20.64
N ASP A 79 4.40 6.60 -21.51
CA ASP A 79 3.18 7.42 -21.39
C ASP A 79 2.40 7.09 -20.11
N GLU A 80 2.43 5.83 -19.67
CA GLU A 80 1.83 5.38 -18.40
C GLU A 80 2.71 5.74 -17.16
N ALA A 81 3.96 6.17 -17.39
CA ALA A 81 4.99 6.35 -16.37
C ALA A 81 5.42 7.82 -16.17
N THR A 82 4.48 8.77 -16.20
CA THR A 82 4.75 10.20 -15.93
C THR A 82 5.53 10.41 -14.62
N GLU A 83 5.27 9.59 -13.60
CA GLU A 83 5.99 9.63 -12.32
C GLU A 83 7.49 9.34 -12.45
N PHE A 84 7.89 8.43 -13.34
CA PHE A 84 9.31 8.13 -13.56
C PHE A 84 10.04 9.31 -14.20
N LEU A 85 9.38 10.04 -15.10
CA LEU A 85 9.95 11.22 -15.75
C LEU A 85 10.16 12.36 -14.75
N VAL A 86 9.21 12.59 -13.85
CA VAL A 86 9.33 13.61 -12.77
C VAL A 86 10.51 13.29 -11.86
N VAL A 87 10.64 12.02 -11.46
CA VAL A 87 11.76 11.58 -10.62
C VAL A 87 13.09 11.64 -11.38
N ALA A 88 13.12 11.25 -12.65
CA ALA A 88 14.29 11.36 -13.51
C ALA A 88 14.79 12.80 -13.62
N ALA A 89 13.89 13.75 -13.87
CA ALA A 89 14.21 15.18 -13.94
C ALA A 89 14.79 15.68 -12.61
N THR A 90 14.14 15.33 -11.49
CA THR A 90 14.60 15.72 -10.15
C THR A 90 16.00 15.17 -9.85
N LEU A 91 16.29 13.92 -10.21
CA LEU A 91 17.59 13.30 -9.99
C LEU A 91 18.69 13.90 -10.88
N LEU A 92 18.35 14.32 -12.10
CA LEU A 92 19.26 15.04 -12.99
C LEU A 92 19.58 16.42 -12.43
N ASP A 93 18.58 17.17 -11.95
CA ASP A 93 18.78 18.49 -11.33
C ASP A 93 19.69 18.39 -10.11
N LEU A 94 19.45 17.40 -9.23
CA LEU A 94 20.30 17.13 -8.08
C LEU A 94 21.73 16.75 -8.48
N LYS A 95 21.90 15.97 -9.55
CA LYS A 95 23.23 15.60 -10.07
C LYS A 95 23.98 16.81 -10.63
N VAL A 96 23.30 17.68 -11.38
CA VAL A 96 23.90 18.92 -11.91
C VAL A 96 24.35 19.80 -10.75
N ALA A 97 23.47 20.04 -9.78
CA ALA A 97 23.77 20.84 -8.60
C ALA A 97 24.97 20.31 -7.79
N GLY A 98 25.07 18.99 -7.62
CA GLY A 98 26.17 18.36 -6.88
C GLY A 98 27.52 18.36 -7.62
N LEU A 99 27.53 18.50 -8.95
CA LEU A 99 28.75 18.52 -9.76
C LEU A 99 29.26 19.92 -10.08
N LEU A 100 28.43 20.95 -9.93
CA LEU A 100 28.86 22.33 -10.12
C LEU A 100 29.77 22.79 -8.96
N PRO A 101 30.87 23.51 -9.24
CA PRO A 101 31.67 24.11 -8.19
C PRO A 101 30.83 25.09 -7.39
N GLN A 102 30.62 24.78 -6.11
CA GLN A 102 29.97 25.66 -5.15
C GLN A 102 30.90 26.86 -4.94
N GLY A 103 30.64 27.98 -5.64
CA GLY A 103 31.30 29.25 -5.32
C GLY A 103 30.98 29.68 -3.90
N GLU A 104 31.82 30.53 -3.28
CA GLU A 104 31.69 31.01 -1.88
C GLU A 104 30.38 31.75 -1.53
N LEU A 105 29.42 31.80 -2.45
CA LEU A 105 28.09 32.35 -2.22
C LEU A 105 27.12 31.17 -2.17
N VAL A 106 26.80 30.71 -0.96
CA VAL A 106 25.64 29.84 -0.74
C VAL A 106 24.40 30.68 -1.06
N ASP A 107 23.99 30.67 -2.32
CA ASP A 107 22.74 31.27 -2.75
C ASP A 107 21.57 30.50 -2.12
N THR A 108 20.46 31.18 -1.94
CA THR A 108 19.16 30.63 -1.56
C THR A 108 18.76 29.39 -2.38
N GLU A 109 19.17 29.34 -3.64
CA GLU A 109 18.93 28.21 -4.56
C GLU A 109 19.72 26.94 -4.17
N GLY A 110 20.96 27.08 -3.71
CA GLY A 110 21.77 25.94 -3.23
C GLY A 110 21.21 25.31 -1.96
N ALA A 111 20.66 26.11 -1.05
CA ALA A 111 19.99 25.62 0.16
C ALA A 111 18.70 24.85 -0.17
N ALA A 112 17.90 25.33 -1.13
CA ALA A 112 16.68 24.66 -1.58
C ALA A 112 16.96 23.29 -2.22
N LEU A 113 18.08 23.15 -2.94
CA LEU A 113 18.49 21.88 -3.56
C LEU A 113 18.92 20.83 -2.52
N LEU A 114 19.59 21.24 -1.45
CA LEU A 114 19.91 20.36 -0.32
C LEU A 114 18.63 19.88 0.39
N GLU A 115 17.65 20.76 0.59
CA GLU A 115 16.35 20.41 1.16
C GLU A 115 15.56 19.45 0.26
N ALA A 116 15.58 19.66 -1.06
CA ALA A 116 14.94 18.78 -2.03
C ALA A 116 15.54 17.37 -2.03
N ARG A 117 16.88 17.26 -1.86
CA ARG A 117 17.58 15.99 -1.69
C ARG A 117 17.09 15.26 -0.44
N ASP A 118 17.07 15.95 0.69
CA ASP A 118 16.68 15.36 1.98
C ASP A 118 15.21 14.94 1.97
N LEU A 119 14.34 15.71 1.31
CA LEU A 119 12.94 15.34 1.08
C LEU A 119 12.80 14.07 0.22
N LEU A 120 13.59 13.94 -0.84
CA LEU A 120 13.58 12.74 -1.68
C LEU A 120 13.99 11.50 -0.86
N PHE A 121 15.00 11.63 0.00
CA PHE A 121 15.41 10.56 0.90
C PHE A 121 14.35 10.21 1.95
N ALA A 122 13.70 11.22 2.54
CA ALA A 122 12.59 10.99 3.47
C ALA A 122 11.47 10.16 2.82
N ARG A 123 11.12 10.48 1.57
CA ARG A 123 10.12 9.72 0.79
C ARG A 123 10.56 8.29 0.47
N LEU A 124 11.84 8.08 0.12
CA LEU A 124 12.37 6.74 -0.09
C LEU A 124 12.30 5.88 1.17
N LEU A 125 12.64 6.44 2.33
CA LEU A 125 12.55 5.76 3.61
C LEU A 125 11.09 5.42 3.98
N GLN A 126 10.18 6.38 3.75
CA GLN A 126 8.75 6.17 3.95
C GLN A 126 8.21 5.05 3.06
N TYR A 127 8.56 5.05 1.76
CA TYR A 127 8.18 4.01 0.83
C TYR A 127 8.71 2.64 1.26
N ARG A 128 9.97 2.56 1.70
CA ARG A 128 10.56 1.33 2.26
C ARG A 128 9.77 0.82 3.46
N ALA A 129 9.45 1.69 4.42
CA ALA A 129 8.69 1.31 5.60
C ALA A 129 7.30 0.75 5.23
N PHE A 130 6.60 1.37 4.28
CA PHE A 130 5.32 0.86 3.80
C PHE A 130 5.44 -0.43 3.00
N LYS A 131 6.52 -0.63 2.24
CA LYS A 131 6.78 -1.88 1.53
C LYS A 131 6.98 -3.03 2.52
N GLU A 132 7.76 -2.81 3.58
CA GLU A 132 7.97 -3.77 4.66
C GLU A 132 6.67 -4.06 5.44
N ALA A 133 5.91 -3.03 5.79
CA ALA A 133 4.61 -3.17 6.45
C ALA A 133 3.61 -3.97 5.59
N SER A 134 3.57 -3.70 4.28
CA SER A 134 2.71 -4.41 3.33
C SER A 134 3.07 -5.89 3.25
N ALA A 135 4.37 -6.22 3.23
CA ALA A 135 4.84 -7.60 3.27
C ALA A 135 4.41 -8.30 4.56
N TRP A 136 4.58 -7.65 5.72
CA TRP A 136 4.18 -8.17 7.02
C TRP A 136 2.66 -8.43 7.10
N VAL A 137 1.83 -7.47 6.66
CA VAL A 137 0.37 -7.66 6.60
C VAL A 137 0.01 -8.81 5.67
N GLY A 138 0.67 -8.91 4.51
CA GLY A 138 0.47 -10.00 3.56
C GLY A 138 0.83 -11.37 4.13
N GLU A 139 1.86 -11.47 4.98
CA GLU A 139 2.20 -12.69 5.70
C GLU A 139 1.12 -13.06 6.72
N LYS A 140 0.68 -12.09 7.54
CA LYS A 140 -0.38 -12.32 8.55
C LYS A 140 -1.69 -12.73 7.91
N LEU A 141 -2.09 -12.08 6.81
CA LEU A 141 -3.31 -12.43 6.10
C LEU A 141 -3.26 -13.86 5.57
N ARG A 142 -2.12 -14.30 5.01
CA ARG A 142 -1.95 -15.68 4.55
C ARG A 142 -2.04 -16.68 5.71
N ALA A 143 -1.39 -16.39 6.84
CA ALA A 143 -1.46 -17.24 8.02
C ALA A 143 -2.91 -17.39 8.56
N GLU A 144 -3.67 -16.29 8.59
CA GLU A 144 -5.05 -16.28 9.09
C GLU A 144 -6.07 -16.77 8.04
N SER A 145 -5.75 -16.77 6.75
CA SER A 145 -6.66 -17.17 5.67
C SER A 145 -7.22 -18.59 5.79
N THR A 146 -6.47 -19.47 6.48
CA THR A 146 -6.86 -20.85 6.73
C THR A 146 -7.80 -21.00 7.94
N ARG A 147 -7.91 -19.96 8.78
CA ARG A 147 -8.79 -19.97 9.94
C ARG A 147 -10.21 -19.64 9.51
N ARG A 148 -11.15 -20.48 9.93
CA ARG A 148 -12.58 -20.30 9.66
C ARG A 148 -13.32 -20.18 10.97
N ALA A 149 -14.23 -19.21 11.04
CA ALA A 149 -15.15 -19.12 12.15
C ALA A 149 -15.98 -20.41 12.23
N ARG A 150 -16.15 -20.94 13.45
CA ARG A 150 -17.01 -22.11 13.66
C ARG A 150 -18.46 -21.69 13.48
N SER A 151 -19.06 -22.02 12.35
CA SER A 151 -20.49 -21.78 12.04
C SER A 151 -21.38 -22.98 12.39
N VAL A 152 -21.08 -23.66 13.50
CA VAL A 152 -21.86 -24.82 13.94
C VAL A 152 -22.72 -24.40 15.13
N ALA A 153 -23.99 -24.81 15.13
CA ALA A 153 -24.87 -24.64 16.28
C ALA A 153 -24.24 -25.28 17.53
N LEU A 154 -24.48 -24.69 18.71
CA LEU A 154 -24.07 -25.32 19.96
C LEU A 154 -24.68 -26.73 20.06
N GLU A 155 -23.87 -27.69 20.52
CA GLU A 155 -24.34 -29.04 20.82
C GLU A 155 -25.45 -28.98 21.88
N GLU A 156 -26.40 -29.92 21.81
CA GLU A 156 -27.62 -29.90 22.64
C GLU A 156 -27.32 -29.85 24.15
N LYS A 157 -26.25 -30.53 24.58
CA LYS A 157 -25.79 -30.52 25.98
C LYS A 157 -25.41 -29.12 26.50
N TYR A 158 -24.93 -28.23 25.63
CA TYR A 158 -24.59 -26.85 25.98
C TYR A 158 -25.78 -25.91 25.79
N ARG A 159 -26.64 -26.18 24.80
CA ARG A 159 -27.91 -25.46 24.62
C ARG A 159 -28.85 -25.66 25.82
N ALA A 160 -28.87 -26.86 26.41
CA ALA A 160 -29.65 -27.16 27.60
C ALA A 160 -29.11 -26.50 28.88
N GLN A 161 -27.87 -26.00 28.87
CA GLN A 161 -27.19 -25.35 30.00
C GLN A 161 -27.13 -23.82 29.86
N LEU A 162 -28.06 -23.22 29.10
CA LEU A 162 -28.14 -21.77 29.02
C LEU A 162 -28.33 -21.17 30.43
N PRO A 163 -27.52 -20.18 30.82
CA PRO A 163 -27.71 -19.52 32.10
C PRO A 163 -29.08 -18.85 32.15
N GLU A 164 -29.64 -18.70 33.35
CA GLU A 164 -30.88 -17.95 33.54
C GLU A 164 -30.72 -16.54 32.97
N LEU A 165 -31.62 -16.18 32.04
CA LEU A 165 -31.64 -14.84 31.46
C LEU A 165 -32.08 -13.84 32.53
N ARG A 166 -31.12 -13.14 33.12
CA ARG A 166 -31.37 -11.99 33.99
C ARG A 166 -31.54 -10.74 33.13
N TRP A 167 -32.75 -10.52 32.65
CA TRP A 167 -33.08 -9.33 31.88
C TRP A 167 -33.26 -8.11 32.80
N THR A 168 -32.22 -7.29 32.92
CA THR A 168 -32.23 -6.08 33.78
C THR A 168 -32.54 -4.79 33.02
N LEU A 169 -32.74 -4.87 31.70
CA LEU A 169 -32.87 -3.70 30.83
C LEU A 169 -34.34 -3.35 30.57
N SER A 170 -34.65 -2.06 30.58
CA SER A 170 -35.95 -1.54 30.16
C SER A 170 -36.01 -1.38 28.63
N ALA A 171 -37.21 -1.13 28.09
CA ALA A 171 -37.37 -0.79 26.68
C ALA A 171 -36.60 0.49 26.29
N ALA A 172 -36.48 1.45 27.22
CA ALA A 172 -35.70 2.67 27.01
C ALA A 172 -34.20 2.37 26.92
N ASP A 173 -33.68 1.49 27.78
CA ASP A 173 -32.26 1.09 27.74
C ASP A 173 -31.93 0.35 26.43
N PHE A 174 -32.86 -0.48 25.95
CA PHE A 174 -32.71 -1.17 24.67
C PHE A 174 -32.67 -0.18 23.50
N ALA A 175 -33.52 0.85 23.52
CA ALA A 175 -33.51 1.91 22.52
C ALA A 175 -32.18 2.69 22.52
N ALA A 176 -31.63 3.00 23.70
CA ALA A 176 -30.34 3.68 23.82
C ALA A 176 -29.16 2.82 23.30
N ILE A 177 -29.16 1.52 23.56
CA ILE A 177 -28.13 0.59 23.03
C ILE A 177 -28.24 0.48 21.51
N ALA A 178 -29.47 0.39 20.98
CA ALA A 178 -29.71 0.36 19.55
C ALA A 178 -29.24 1.67 18.88
N GLU A 179 -29.54 2.82 19.48
CA GLU A 179 -29.04 4.10 19.01
C GLU A 179 -27.51 4.12 18.96
N LEU A 180 -26.82 3.67 20.00
CA LEU A 180 -25.35 3.56 20.02
C LEU A 180 -24.80 2.63 18.93
N ALA A 181 -25.42 1.45 18.75
CA ALA A 181 -24.96 0.45 17.78
C ALA A 181 -25.21 0.86 16.31
N PHE A 182 -26.32 1.55 16.05
CA PHE A 182 -26.72 1.98 14.70
C PHE A 182 -26.28 3.41 14.37
N THR A 183 -25.78 4.17 15.35
CA THR A 183 -25.14 5.47 15.08
C THR A 183 -23.99 5.23 14.09
N PRO A 184 -24.01 5.89 12.93
CA PRO A 184 -22.92 5.78 11.97
C PRO A 184 -21.61 6.16 12.68
N LYS A 185 -20.64 5.24 12.70
CA LYS A 185 -19.31 5.57 13.19
C LYS A 185 -18.77 6.73 12.37
N GLU A 186 -18.13 7.69 13.02
CA GLU A 186 -17.42 8.74 12.31
C GLU A 186 -16.47 8.08 11.31
N LEU A 187 -16.50 8.60 10.07
CA LEU A 187 -15.63 8.08 9.03
C LEU A 187 -14.19 8.21 9.55
N PRO A 188 -13.40 7.12 9.58
CA PRO A 188 -12.03 7.20 10.02
C PRO A 188 -11.28 8.16 9.09
N THR A 189 -10.99 9.36 9.59
CA THR A 189 -10.17 10.35 8.90
C THR A 189 -8.72 9.93 9.09
N ILE A 190 -8.06 9.57 7.99
CA ILE A 190 -6.62 9.33 8.00
C ILE A 190 -5.97 10.71 8.12
N ALA A 191 -5.23 10.95 9.20
CA ALA A 191 -4.46 12.17 9.36
C ALA A 191 -3.42 12.25 8.24
N LEU A 192 -3.55 13.23 7.35
CA LEU A 192 -2.62 13.43 6.22
C LEU A 192 -1.41 14.30 6.61
N ASP A 193 -1.29 14.69 7.88
CA ASP A 193 -0.26 15.62 8.37
C ASP A 193 1.17 15.09 8.20
N HIS A 194 1.32 13.77 8.03
CA HIS A 194 2.60 13.09 7.77
C HIS A 194 2.94 13.01 6.27
N LEU A 195 2.01 13.40 5.38
CA LEU A 195 2.28 13.49 3.96
C LEU A 195 2.93 14.84 3.69
N HIS A 196 4.24 14.81 3.41
CA HIS A 196 4.98 15.95 2.89
C HIS A 196 4.56 16.22 1.43
N ALA A 197 3.36 16.76 1.24
CA ALA A 197 2.92 17.29 -0.04
C ALA A 197 3.75 18.54 -0.34
N PRO A 198 4.50 18.58 -1.45
CA PRO A 198 5.17 19.79 -1.84
C PRO A 198 4.09 20.78 -2.29
N LEU A 199 4.10 22.01 -1.76
CA LEU A 199 3.24 23.09 -2.23
C LEU A 199 3.72 23.55 -3.62
N VAL A 200 3.57 22.71 -4.64
CA VAL A 200 3.88 23.11 -6.02
C VAL A 200 2.69 23.88 -6.56
N SER A 201 2.78 25.20 -6.46
CA SER A 201 1.96 26.13 -7.24
C SER A 201 2.39 26.02 -8.70
N VAL A 202 1.64 25.27 -9.52
CA VAL A 202 1.77 25.37 -10.98
C VAL A 202 1.21 26.73 -11.39
N ARG A 203 2.05 27.58 -12.00
CA ARG A 203 1.65 28.80 -12.68
C ARG A 203 1.63 28.58 -14.18
#